data_AF-A0A934ZEA1-F1
#
_entry.id   AF-A0A934ZEA1-F1
#
_cell.length_a   1.000
_cell.length_b   1.000
_cell.length_c   1.000
_cell.angle_alpha   90.00
_cell.angle_beta   90.00
_cell.angle_gamma   90.00
#
_symmetry.space_group_name_H-M   'P 1'
#
loop_
_entity.id
_entity.type
_entity.pdbx_description
1 polymer ?
#
loop_
_entity_poly.entity_id
_entity_poly.type
_entity_poly.pdbx_seq_one_letter_code
_entity_poly.pdbx_strand_id
1 'polypeptide(L)'
;MRNAALLLAGVLLLLAQTVFARVLWSEYPAPSLVLPMVLYMSVGEFSLARGVSVAFVLGYLTDVFSGGSLGLWTFTLVSIFLLARAAGLKLFLHGVVFQMVLAFVASCVAGVGMMGLLLVFDRRVLAVLPALGVVASQALATALCAPLVFRFVQALPGTAPRPDETG
;
A
#
# COMPACT_ATOMS: atom_id res chain seq x y z
N MET A 1 -18.66 -10.08 -8.74
CA MET A 1 -18.11 -10.75 -7.54
C MET A 1 -16.62 -10.47 -7.32
N ARG A 2 -15.75 -10.58 -8.34
CA ARG A 2 -14.29 -10.36 -8.21
C ARG A 2 -13.85 -9.00 -7.60
N ASN A 3 -14.49 -7.89 -7.99
CA ASN A 3 -14.15 -6.57 -7.43
C ASN A 3 -14.52 -6.46 -5.94
N ALA A 4 -15.63 -7.07 -5.56
CA ALA A 4 -16.08 -7.09 -4.16
C ALA A 4 -15.11 -7.90 -3.29
N ALA A 5 -14.57 -9.01 -3.80
CA ALA A 5 -13.54 -9.79 -3.10
C ALA A 5 -12.24 -8.98 -2.90
N LEU A 6 -11.79 -8.24 -3.92
CA LEU A 6 -10.64 -7.34 -3.78
C LEU A 6 -10.89 -6.23 -2.76
N LEU A 7 -12.03 -5.55 -2.85
CA LEU A 7 -12.38 -4.51 -1.88
C LEU A 7 -12.49 -5.06 -0.46
N LEU A 8 -13.13 -6.23 -0.28
CA LEU A 8 -13.25 -6.89 1.01
C LEU A 8 -11.88 -7.30 1.56
N ALA A 9 -11.00 -7.84 0.72
CA ALA A 9 -9.62 -8.14 1.10
C ALA A 9 -8.86 -6.89 1.54
N GLY A 10 -8.99 -5.78 0.80
CA GLY A 10 -8.39 -4.51 1.18
C GLY A 10 -8.95 -3.94 2.49
N VAL A 11 -10.26 -4.07 2.73
CA VAL A 11 -10.90 -3.70 4.00
C VAL A 11 -10.40 -4.59 5.15
N LEU A 12 -10.24 -5.90 4.95
CA LEU A 12 -9.69 -6.80 5.96
C LEU A 12 -8.24 -6.42 6.32
N LEU A 13 -7.41 -6.10 5.32
CA LEU A 13 -6.05 -5.62 5.54
C LEU A 13 -6.04 -4.27 6.27
N LEU A 14 -6.97 -3.37 5.94
CA LEU A 14 -7.17 -2.10 6.63
C LEU A 14 -7.53 -2.32 8.10
N LEU A 15 -8.45 -3.23 8.40
CA LEU A 15 -8.80 -3.57 9.78
C LEU A 15 -7.60 -4.17 10.50
N ALA A 16 -6.87 -5.09 9.86
CA ALA A 16 -5.67 -5.68 10.44
C ALA A 16 -4.60 -4.63 10.79
N GLN A 17 -4.29 -3.68 9.90
CA GLN A 17 -3.32 -2.62 10.22
C GLN A 17 -3.79 -1.73 11.38
N THR A 18 -5.10 -1.45 11.50
CA THR A 18 -5.63 -0.67 12.63
C THR A 18 -5.55 -1.44 13.96
N VAL A 19 -5.70 -2.76 13.92
CA VAL A 19 -5.51 -3.62 15.11
C VAL A 19 -4.04 -3.63 15.51
N PHE A 20 -3.10 -3.78 14.55
CA PHE A 20 -1.67 -3.68 14.83
C PHE A 20 -1.30 -2.34 15.49
N ALA A 21 -1.81 -1.23 14.95
CA ALA A 21 -1.58 0.10 15.51
C ALA A 21 -2.10 0.24 16.96
N ARG A 22 -3.24 -0.40 17.29
CA ARG A 22 -3.76 -0.39 18.66
C ARG A 22 -3.03 -1.33 19.62
N VAL A 23 -2.59 -2.50 19.17
CA VAL A 23 -1.97 -3.51 20.03
C VAL A 23 -0.52 -3.15 20.38
N LEU A 24 0.22 -2.57 19.45
CA LEU A 24 1.63 -2.26 19.63
C LEU A 24 1.88 -1.01 20.50
N TRP A 25 0.84 -0.25 20.87
CA TRP A 25 0.89 1.00 21.65
C TRP A 25 2.03 1.95 21.22
N SER A 26 2.45 1.86 19.96
CA SER A 26 3.62 2.52 19.41
C SER A 26 3.43 2.70 17.91
N GLU A 27 3.75 3.90 17.43
CA GLU A 27 3.66 4.24 16.00
C GLU A 27 4.85 3.69 15.20
N TYR A 28 5.89 3.17 15.87
CA TYR A 28 7.15 2.79 15.24
C TYR A 28 7.00 1.54 14.34
N PRO A 29 6.39 0.42 14.74
CA PRO A 29 6.18 -0.69 13.83
C PRO A 29 4.71 -0.84 13.44
N ALA A 30 4.09 0.23 12.92
CA ALA A 30 2.73 0.16 12.36
C ALA A 30 2.80 -0.07 10.82
N PRO A 31 2.75 -1.32 10.32
CA PRO A 31 2.86 -1.58 8.88
C PRO A 31 1.62 -1.11 8.12
N SER A 32 1.82 -0.53 6.93
CA SER A 32 0.74 -0.29 5.99
C SER A 32 0.51 -1.55 5.17
N LEU A 33 -0.54 -2.31 5.49
CA LEU A 33 -0.85 -3.56 4.79
C LEU A 33 -1.59 -3.33 3.47
N VAL A 34 -2.26 -2.17 3.35
CA VAL A 34 -2.98 -1.77 2.14
C VAL A 34 -2.00 -1.44 0.99
N LEU A 35 -0.86 -0.83 1.30
CA LEU A 35 0.12 -0.39 0.30
C LEU A 35 0.71 -1.56 -0.53
N PRO A 36 1.18 -2.67 0.08
CA PRO A 36 1.59 -3.85 -0.68
C PRO A 36 0.50 -4.43 -1.57
N MET A 37 -0.76 -4.44 -1.14
CA MET A 37 -1.87 -4.90 -1.98
C MET A 37 -2.02 -4.03 -3.23
N VAL A 38 -1.95 -2.69 -3.07
CA VAL A 38 -2.03 -1.75 -4.19
C VAL A 38 -0.85 -1.94 -5.15
N LEU A 39 0.37 -2.16 -4.62
CA LEU A 39 1.56 -2.46 -5.44
C LEU A 39 1.43 -3.77 -6.21
N TYR A 40 0.90 -4.82 -5.58
CA TYR A 40 0.64 -6.07 -6.27
C TYR A 40 -0.33 -5.84 -7.44
N MET A 41 -1.38 -5.06 -7.22
CA MET A 41 -2.36 -4.74 -8.27
C MET A 41 -1.80 -3.85 -9.38
N SER A 42 -0.89 -2.92 -9.07
CA SER A 42 -0.27 -2.06 -10.08
C SER A 42 0.65 -2.84 -11.00
N VAL A 43 1.42 -3.77 -10.45
CA VAL A 43 2.37 -4.54 -11.24
C VAL A 43 1.72 -5.76 -11.91
N GLY A 44 0.63 -6.29 -11.35
CA GLY A 44 -0.13 -7.39 -11.94
C GLY A 44 -1.01 -7.02 -13.16
N GLU A 45 -1.70 -8.02 -13.70
CA GLU A 45 -2.54 -7.91 -14.90
C GLU A 45 -3.96 -7.38 -14.64
N PHE A 46 -4.11 -6.48 -13.67
CA PHE A 46 -5.38 -5.82 -13.43
C PHE A 46 -5.63 -4.72 -14.47
N SER A 47 -6.89 -4.38 -14.78
CA SER A 47 -7.14 -3.19 -15.62
C SER A 47 -6.78 -1.90 -14.87
N LEU A 48 -6.30 -0.89 -15.61
CA LEU A 48 -5.87 0.39 -15.03
C LEU A 48 -6.99 1.03 -14.22
N ALA A 49 -8.18 1.15 -14.82
CA ALA A 49 -9.36 1.72 -14.17
C ALA A 49 -9.70 0.99 -12.86
N ARG A 50 -9.69 -0.35 -12.86
CA ARG A 50 -9.99 -1.13 -11.65
C ARG A 50 -8.98 -0.87 -10.54
N GLY A 51 -7.69 -0.89 -10.87
CA GLY A 51 -6.64 -0.69 -9.88
C GLY A 51 -6.67 0.70 -9.27
N VAL A 52 -6.87 1.73 -10.09
CA VAL A 52 -7.05 3.12 -9.62
C VAL A 52 -8.29 3.23 -8.74
N SER A 53 -9.44 2.67 -9.14
CA SER A 53 -10.67 2.72 -8.32
C SER A 53 -10.48 2.05 -6.96
N VAL A 54 -9.81 0.89 -6.91
CA VAL A 54 -9.56 0.19 -5.64
C VAL A 54 -8.57 0.96 -4.78
N ALA A 55 -7.48 1.49 -5.35
CA ALA A 55 -6.52 2.33 -4.63
C ALA A 55 -7.18 3.59 -4.07
N PHE A 56 -8.06 4.24 -4.83
CA PHE A 56 -8.83 5.40 -4.41
C PHE A 56 -9.74 5.06 -3.22
N VAL A 57 -10.56 4.01 -3.34
CA VAL A 57 -11.49 3.62 -2.27
C VAL A 57 -10.74 3.22 -1.01
N LEU A 58 -9.69 2.40 -1.12
CA LEU A 58 -8.90 1.97 0.03
C LEU A 58 -8.13 3.12 0.68
N GLY A 59 -7.61 4.06 -0.12
CA GLY A 59 -6.97 5.26 0.41
C GLY A 59 -7.96 6.16 1.15
N TYR A 60 -9.16 6.35 0.61
CA TYR A 60 -10.21 7.12 1.27
C TYR A 60 -10.61 6.47 2.60
N LEU A 61 -10.80 5.14 2.61
CA LEU A 61 -11.07 4.43 3.86
C LEU A 61 -9.89 4.52 4.84
N THR A 62 -8.64 4.50 4.36
CA THR A 62 -7.47 4.68 5.23
C THR A 62 -7.47 6.06 5.87
N ASP A 63 -7.78 7.12 5.10
CA ASP A 63 -7.92 8.49 5.62
C ASP A 63 -8.99 8.54 6.73
N VAL A 64 -10.19 8.02 6.46
CA VAL A 64 -11.31 7.98 7.42
C VAL A 64 -10.95 7.24 8.70
N PHE A 65 -10.34 6.05 8.60
CA PHE A 65 -9.98 5.24 9.77
C PHE A 65 -8.81 5.84 10.57
N SER A 66 -7.96 6.64 9.93
CA SER A 66 -6.87 7.38 10.58
C SER A 66 -7.35 8.69 11.24
N GLY A 67 -8.64 9.02 11.13
CA GLY A 67 -9.21 10.28 11.63
C GLY A 67 -8.84 11.50 10.80
N GLY A 68 -8.23 11.32 9.62
CA GLY A 68 -7.84 12.40 8.71
C GLY A 68 -8.88 12.63 7.61
N SER A 69 -9.13 13.88 7.24
CA SER A 69 -10.10 14.23 6.17
C SER A 69 -9.46 14.89 4.94
N LEU A 70 -8.12 14.96 4.88
CA LEU A 70 -7.40 15.67 3.81
C LEU A 70 -7.22 14.83 2.53
N GLY A 71 -7.58 13.56 2.53
CA GLY A 71 -7.44 12.69 1.35
C GLY A 71 -5.98 12.31 1.02
N LEU A 72 -5.09 12.38 2.01
CA LEU A 72 -3.65 12.21 1.81
C LEU A 72 -3.28 10.77 1.46
N TRP A 73 -3.90 9.78 2.12
CA TRP A 73 -3.73 8.38 1.77
C TRP A 73 -4.36 8.05 0.42
N THR A 74 -5.52 8.65 0.12
CA THR A 74 -6.18 8.55 -1.18
C THR A 74 -5.24 8.97 -2.31
N PHE A 75 -4.66 10.16 -2.19
CA PHE A 75 -3.70 10.67 -3.16
C PHE A 75 -2.47 9.78 -3.25
N THR A 76 -1.84 9.48 -2.11
CA THR A 76 -0.61 8.70 -2.04
C THR A 76 -0.74 7.31 -2.68
N LEU A 77 -1.80 6.56 -2.36
CA LEU A 77 -2.00 5.22 -2.91
C LEU A 77 -2.28 5.23 -4.41
N VAL A 78 -3.08 6.19 -4.90
CA VAL A 78 -3.33 6.34 -6.34
C VAL A 78 -2.05 6.74 -7.08
N SER A 79 -1.26 7.67 -6.54
CA SER A 79 0.02 8.08 -7.13
C SER A 79 1.01 6.92 -7.16
N ILE A 80 1.16 6.17 -6.07
CA ILE A 80 2.02 4.98 -6.02
C ILE A 80 1.56 3.93 -7.04
N PHE A 81 0.26 3.69 -7.14
CA PHE A 81 -0.29 2.76 -8.14
C PHE A 81 0.10 3.18 -9.55
N LEU A 82 -0.10 4.46 -9.91
CA LEU A 82 0.21 4.98 -11.25
C LEU A 82 1.72 4.97 -11.54
N LEU A 83 2.55 5.36 -10.57
CA LEU A 83 4.01 5.36 -10.71
C LEU A 83 4.57 3.94 -10.88
N ALA A 84 4.14 3.00 -10.04
CA ALA A 84 4.55 1.60 -10.13
C ALA A 84 4.07 0.96 -11.43
N ARG A 85 2.88 1.34 -11.91
CA ARG A 85 2.33 0.92 -13.21
C ARG A 85 3.16 1.45 -14.37
N ALA A 86 3.50 2.74 -14.36
CA ALA A 86 4.29 3.40 -15.39
C ALA A 86 5.74 2.88 -15.45
N ALA A 87 6.31 2.53 -14.29
CA ALA A 87 7.66 1.95 -14.19
C ALA A 87 7.77 0.54 -14.81
N GLY A 88 6.66 -0.10 -15.18
CA GLY A 88 6.68 -1.36 -15.93
C GLY A 88 7.34 -2.53 -15.19
N LEU A 89 7.30 -2.53 -13.84
CA LEU A 89 8.01 -3.48 -12.96
C LEU A 89 7.51 -4.94 -13.03
N LYS A 90 6.77 -5.30 -14.08
CA LYS A 90 6.11 -6.61 -14.29
C LYS A 90 7.07 -7.79 -14.18
N LEU A 91 8.31 -7.61 -14.65
CA LEU A 91 9.28 -8.69 -14.83
C LEU A 91 9.83 -9.28 -13.52
N PHE A 92 9.64 -8.61 -12.38
CA PHE A 92 10.39 -8.93 -11.15
C PHE A 92 9.56 -9.43 -9.96
N LEU A 93 8.26 -9.69 -10.13
CA LEU A 93 7.40 -10.12 -9.00
C LEU A 93 7.69 -11.53 -8.45
N HIS A 94 8.56 -12.30 -9.10
CA HIS A 94 8.83 -13.71 -8.80
C HIS A 94 9.82 -13.95 -7.64
N GLY A 95 10.27 -12.90 -6.95
CA GLY A 95 11.18 -13.02 -5.79
C GLY A 95 10.64 -12.37 -4.51
N VAL A 96 10.66 -13.11 -3.40
CA VAL A 96 10.27 -12.59 -2.06
C VAL A 96 11.08 -11.35 -1.71
N VAL A 97 12.39 -11.36 -1.98
CA VAL A 97 13.28 -10.21 -1.74
C VAL A 97 12.85 -8.99 -2.56
N PHE A 98 12.48 -9.18 -3.83
CA PHE A 98 12.02 -8.07 -4.67
C PHE A 98 10.70 -7.49 -4.16
N GLN A 99 9.75 -8.33 -3.72
CA GLN A 99 8.49 -7.87 -3.13
C GLN A 99 8.75 -7.01 -1.89
N MET A 100 9.69 -7.44 -1.02
CA MET A 100 10.11 -6.68 0.14
C MET A 100 10.74 -5.34 -0.26
N VAL A 101 11.69 -5.33 -1.20
CA VAL A 101 12.37 -4.11 -1.66
C VAL A 101 11.40 -3.13 -2.31
N LEU A 102 10.50 -3.62 -3.17
CA LEU A 102 9.48 -2.80 -3.83
C LEU A 102 8.56 -2.14 -2.80
N ALA A 103 8.05 -2.92 -1.84
CA ALA A 103 7.20 -2.41 -0.77
C ALA A 103 7.96 -1.45 0.15
N PHE A 104 9.23 -1.70 0.44
CA PHE A 104 10.09 -0.81 1.21
C PHE A 104 10.23 0.55 0.52
N VAL A 105 10.67 0.57 -0.74
CA VAL A 105 10.85 1.80 -1.52
C VAL A 105 9.54 2.56 -1.65
N ALA A 106 8.45 1.88 -1.99
CA ALA A 106 7.14 2.50 -2.09
C ALA A 106 6.66 3.07 -0.74
N SER A 107 6.92 2.40 0.38
CA SER A 107 6.59 2.90 1.71
C SER A 107 7.42 4.11 2.11
N CYS A 108 8.71 4.14 1.75
CA CYS A 108 9.55 5.31 1.94
C CYS A 108 9.03 6.50 1.12
N VAL A 109 8.67 6.29 -0.15
CA VAL A 109 8.07 7.31 -1.01
C VAL A 109 6.73 7.77 -0.43
N ALA A 110 5.90 6.86 0.09
CA ALA A 110 4.64 7.19 0.75
C ALA A 110 4.87 8.06 1.98
N GLY A 111 5.77 7.66 2.89
CA GLY A 111 6.05 8.38 4.13
C GLY A 111 6.64 9.77 3.90
N VAL A 112 7.63 9.87 3.00
CA VAL A 112 8.23 11.17 2.62
C VAL A 112 7.21 12.04 1.88
N GLY A 113 6.40 11.46 0.99
CA GLY A 113 5.32 12.15 0.29
C GLY A 113 4.27 12.68 1.26
N MET A 114 3.88 11.87 2.24
CA MET A 114 2.93 12.24 3.30
C MET A 114 3.48 13.39 4.15
N MET A 115 4.76 13.35 4.55
CA MET A 115 5.41 14.47 5.25
C MET A 115 5.41 15.75 4.40
N GLY A 116 5.77 15.64 3.12
CA GLY A 116 5.77 16.77 2.21
C GLY A 116 4.39 17.40 2.05
N LEU A 117 3.36 16.57 1.86
CA LEU A 117 1.97 17.01 1.79
C LEU A 117 1.52 17.65 3.12
N LEU A 118 1.85 17.05 4.25
CA LEU A 118 1.53 17.61 5.56
C LEU A 118 2.18 18.98 5.77
N LEU A 119 3.42 19.18 5.32
CA LEU A 119 4.09 20.50 5.39
C LEU A 119 3.40 21.57 4.54
N VAL A 120 2.74 21.19 3.44
CA VAL A 120 1.95 22.11 2.61
C VAL A 120 0.68 22.56 3.34
N PHE A 121 0.01 21.65 4.05
CA PHE A 121 -1.27 21.92 4.72
C PHE A 121 -1.13 22.42 6.17
N ASP A 122 -0.13 21.93 6.90
CA ASP A 122 0.16 22.28 8.29
C ASP A 122 1.64 22.67 8.41
N ARG A 123 1.92 23.96 8.66
CA ARG A 123 3.28 24.54 8.66
C ARG A 123 4.11 24.19 9.90
N ARG A 124 3.78 23.12 10.62
CA ARG A 124 4.51 22.70 11.83
C ARG A 124 5.78 21.92 11.45
N VAL A 125 6.88 22.67 11.31
CA VAL A 125 8.22 22.19 10.90
C VAL A 125 8.94 21.35 11.99
N LEU A 126 8.47 21.34 13.24
CA LEU A 126 9.31 21.02 14.41
C LEU A 126 9.61 19.53 14.71
N ALA A 127 9.28 18.57 13.84
CA ALA A 127 9.58 17.15 14.14
C ALA A 127 9.97 16.29 12.93
N VAL A 128 10.70 16.84 11.95
CA VAL A 128 11.09 16.08 10.74
C VAL A 128 12.04 14.91 11.08
N LEU A 129 13.03 15.11 11.97
CA LEU A 129 14.01 14.06 12.31
C LEU A 129 13.39 12.82 12.99
N PRO A 130 12.60 12.97 14.08
CA PRO A 130 11.92 11.83 14.69
C PRO A 130 10.97 11.12 13.72
N ALA A 131 10.29 11.90 12.88
CA ALA A 131 9.35 11.37 11.91
C ALA A 131 10.05 10.53 10.81
N LEU A 132 11.29 10.85 10.42
CA LEU A 132 12.08 9.99 9.51
C LEU A 132 12.35 8.60 10.11
N GLY A 133 12.62 8.52 11.42
CA GLY A 133 12.77 7.24 12.12
C GLY A 133 11.47 6.42 12.12
N VAL A 134 10.33 7.09 12.26
CA VAL A 134 9.00 6.46 12.16
C VAL A 134 8.75 5.95 10.72
N VAL A 135 9.03 6.76 9.70
CA VAL A 135 8.89 6.33 8.30
C VAL A 135 9.77 5.13 7.97
N ALA A 136 11.02 5.13 8.42
CA ALA A 136 11.93 4.01 8.18
C ALA A 136 11.46 2.72 8.86
N SER A 137 11.01 2.80 10.11
CA SER A 137 10.51 1.64 10.86
C SER A 137 9.19 1.09 10.30
N GLN A 138 8.26 1.97 9.90
CA GLN A 138 7.03 1.58 9.20
C GLN A 138 7.32 0.98 7.82
N ALA A 139 8.26 1.54 7.06
CA ALA A 139 8.66 1.01 5.76
C ALA A 139 9.28 -0.38 5.88
N LEU A 140 10.13 -0.62 6.89
CA LEU A 140 10.68 -1.94 7.18
C LEU A 140 9.58 -2.93 7.58
N ALA A 141 8.67 -2.55 8.49
CA ALA A 141 7.55 -3.39 8.89
C ALA A 141 6.67 -3.75 7.68
N THR A 142 6.35 -2.77 6.84
CA THR A 142 5.55 -2.96 5.62
C THR A 142 6.25 -3.88 4.63
N ALA A 143 7.56 -3.71 4.43
CA ALA A 143 8.36 -4.56 3.56
C ALA A 143 8.36 -6.03 4.02
N LEU A 144 8.53 -6.27 5.32
CA LEU A 144 8.50 -7.62 5.88
C LEU A 144 7.11 -8.27 5.75
N CYS A 145 6.03 -7.50 5.85
CA CYS A 145 4.67 -7.98 5.65
C CYS A 145 4.28 -8.13 4.17
N ALA A 146 4.96 -7.46 3.25
CA ALA A 146 4.62 -7.45 1.83
C ALA A 146 4.46 -8.84 1.18
N PRO A 147 5.38 -9.81 1.34
CA PRO A 147 5.22 -11.12 0.71
C PRO A 147 3.99 -11.89 1.23
N LEU A 148 3.63 -11.71 2.51
CA LEU A 148 2.41 -12.30 3.07
C LEU A 148 1.17 -11.70 2.42
N VAL A 149 1.13 -10.37 2.28
CA VAL A 149 0.02 -9.67 1.61
C VAL A 149 -0.07 -10.08 0.14
N PHE A 150 1.06 -10.18 -0.57
CA PHE A 150 1.08 -10.60 -1.98
C PHE A 150 0.51 -12.02 -2.13
N ARG A 151 0.90 -12.97 -1.27
CA ARG A 151 0.35 -14.33 -1.25
C ARG A 151 -1.14 -14.34 -0.92
N PHE A 152 -1.57 -13.52 0.02
CA PHE A 152 -2.99 -13.38 0.38
C PHE A 152 -3.82 -12.89 -0.80
N VAL A 153 -3.36 -11.86 -1.51
CA VAL A 153 -4.06 -11.31 -2.69
C VAL A 153 -4.04 -12.30 -3.85
N GLN A 154 -2.93 -13.04 -4.05
CA GLN A 154 -2.84 -14.11 -5.05
C GLN A 154 -3.83 -15.25 -4.81
N ALA A 155 -4.13 -15.56 -3.55
CA ALA A 155 -5.08 -16.62 -3.19
C ALA A 155 -6.54 -16.24 -3.46
N LEU A 156 -6.84 -14.98 -3.82
CA LEU A 156 -8.20 -14.54 -4.09
C LEU A 156 -8.74 -15.14 -5.41
N PRO A 157 -10.04 -15.49 -5.50
CA PRO A 157 -10.61 -16.03 -6.72
C PRO A 157 -10.49 -15.08 -7.91
N GLY A 158 -9.83 -15.54 -8.99
CA GLY A 158 -9.74 -14.83 -10.27
C GLY A 158 -8.62 -13.79 -10.38
N THR A 159 -7.61 -13.87 -9.51
CA THR A 159 -6.31 -13.16 -9.61
C THR A 159 -5.19 -14.01 -10.21
N ALA A 160 -5.41 -15.33 -10.39
CA ALA A 160 -4.48 -16.22 -11.07
C ALA A 160 -4.44 -15.95 -12.59
N PRO A 161 -3.26 -16.06 -13.25
CA PRO A 161 -3.16 -16.02 -14.71
C PRO A 161 -4.03 -17.11 -15.33
N ARG A 162 -4.71 -16.80 -16.45
CA ARG A 162 -5.46 -17.80 -17.21
C ARG A 162 -4.49 -18.78 -17.89
N PRO A 163 -4.72 -20.10 -17.87
CA PRO A 163 -3.88 -21.10 -18.54
C PRO A 163 -3.78 -20.95 -20.07
N ASP A 164 -4.60 -20.08 -20.66
CA ASP A 164 -4.89 -20.02 -22.09
C ASP A 164 -3.85 -19.24 -22.92
N GLU A 165 -2.84 -18.62 -22.31
CA GLU A 165 -1.84 -17.77 -23.00
C GLU A 165 -0.43 -18.41 -23.14
N THR A 166 -0.28 -19.71 -22.89
CA THR A 166 0.97 -20.46 -23.16
C THR A 166 0.93 -21.26 -24.48
N GLY A 167 0.24 -20.74 -25.50
CA GLY A 167 0.21 -21.31 -26.86
C GLY A 167 1.17 -20.62 -27.80
#